data_AF-A0A1J4SA42-F1
#
_entry.id   AF-A0A1J4SA42-F1
#
_cell.length_a   1.000
_cell.length_b   1.000
_cell.length_c   1.000
_cell.angle_alpha   90.00
_cell.angle_beta   90.00
_cell.angle_gamma   90.00
#
_symmetry.space_group_name_H-M   'P 1'
#
loop_
_entity.id
_entity.type
_entity.pdbx_description
1 polymer ?
#
loop_
_entity_poly.entity_id
_entity_poly.type
_entity_poly.pdbx_seq_one_letter_code
_entity_poly.pdbx_strand_id
1 'polypeptide(L)'
;MIATLLPGWSLTPEDLATHPLIHLCEDAKQTGCIISYNTMAKGRQSVAPTLKKGALAVNPLSWTTDGAFIPATKNLGAVFFDNTDTPTTYPHFTSAQIVDGGVIVIPENIDLVTTSNKGFPKSVYHPFDYSLFYENIKVNITERINAFKGE
;
A
#
# COMPACT_ATOMS: atom_id res chain seq x y z
N MET A 1 19.02 -7.23 -4.66
CA MET A 1 17.95 -6.20 -4.67
C MET A 1 17.20 -6.32 -3.35
N ILE A 2 16.91 -5.22 -2.65
CA ILE A 2 16.16 -5.25 -1.39
C ILE A 2 14.67 -5.51 -1.71
N ALA A 3 13.93 -4.50 -2.16
CA ALA A 3 12.60 -4.66 -2.73
C ALA A 3 12.29 -3.47 -3.64
N THR A 4 11.40 -3.65 -4.60
CA THR A 4 10.87 -2.54 -5.41
C THR A 4 9.52 -2.12 -4.85
N LEU A 5 9.37 -0.84 -4.48
CA LEU A 5 8.11 -0.26 -4.01
C LEU A 5 7.40 0.43 -5.20
N LEU A 6 6.23 -0.10 -5.56
CA LEU A 6 5.35 0.42 -6.60
C LEU A 6 3.94 0.74 -6.04
N PRO A 7 3.84 1.62 -5.00
CA PRO A 7 2.54 2.08 -4.52
C PRO A 7 1.80 2.77 -5.66
N GLY A 8 0.52 2.44 -5.82
CA GLY A 8 -0.34 3.00 -6.83
C GLY A 8 -0.19 2.44 -8.24
N TRP A 9 0.68 1.44 -8.43
CA TRP A 9 0.78 0.71 -9.69
C TRP A 9 0.03 -0.62 -9.59
N SER A 10 -0.45 -1.16 -10.72
CA SER A 10 -1.02 -2.51 -10.78
C SER A 10 -0.03 -3.48 -11.37
N LEU A 11 0.15 -4.62 -10.69
CA LEU A 11 0.76 -5.81 -11.25
C LEU A 11 -0.28 -6.92 -11.36
N THR A 12 -0.28 -7.65 -12.47
CA THR A 12 -1.21 -8.75 -12.74
C THR A 12 -0.46 -10.06 -12.97
N PRO A 13 -1.12 -11.22 -12.86
CA PRO A 13 -0.50 -12.50 -13.23
C PRO A 13 0.04 -12.54 -14.66
N GLU A 14 -0.58 -11.81 -15.60
CA GLU A 14 -0.10 -11.69 -16.98
C GLU A 14 1.23 -10.94 -17.07
N ASP A 15 1.39 -9.86 -16.30
CA ASP A 15 2.66 -9.13 -16.19
C ASP A 15 3.78 -10.05 -15.66
N LEU A 16 3.46 -10.93 -14.70
CA LEU A 16 4.42 -11.84 -14.08
C LEU A 16 4.73 -13.08 -14.94
N ALA A 17 3.76 -13.58 -15.71
CA ALA A 17 3.94 -14.78 -16.56
C ALA A 17 5.05 -14.61 -17.60
N THR A 18 5.28 -13.38 -18.06
CA THR A 18 6.33 -13.03 -19.02
C THR A 18 7.67 -12.68 -18.36
N HIS A 19 7.73 -12.60 -17.03
CA HIS A 19 8.90 -12.20 -16.26
C HIS A 19 9.10 -13.12 -15.03
N PRO A 20 9.60 -14.36 -15.20
CA PRO A 20 9.61 -15.40 -14.16
C PRO A 20 10.47 -15.07 -12.93
N LEU A 21 11.36 -14.07 -13.02
CA LEU A 21 12.16 -13.59 -11.90
C LEU A 21 11.43 -12.56 -11.03
N ILE A 22 10.31 -12.01 -11.52
CA ILE A 22 9.52 -11.00 -10.82
C ILE A 22 8.37 -11.66 -10.07
N HIS A 23 8.27 -11.36 -8.78
CA HIS A 23 7.22 -11.85 -7.90
C HIS A 23 6.92 -10.82 -6.81
N LEU A 24 5.73 -10.87 -6.20
CA LEU A 24 5.40 -10.03 -5.06
C LEU A 24 6.12 -10.50 -3.80
N CYS A 25 6.31 -9.58 -2.86
CA CYS A 25 6.74 -9.93 -1.52
C CYS A 25 5.58 -10.57 -0.75
N GLU A 26 5.84 -11.70 -0.11
CA GLU A 26 4.89 -12.46 0.71
C GLU A 26 5.29 -12.48 2.19
N ASP A 27 6.47 -11.93 2.52
CA ASP A 27 6.96 -11.78 3.89
C ASP A 27 7.64 -10.41 4.09
N ALA A 28 7.62 -9.94 5.34
CA ALA A 28 8.18 -8.66 5.76
C ALA A 28 9.69 -8.54 5.50
N LYS A 29 10.45 -9.65 5.58
CA LYS A 29 11.90 -9.68 5.42
C LYS A 29 12.35 -10.19 4.05
N GLN A 30 11.43 -10.67 3.22
CA GLN A 30 11.77 -11.16 1.88
C GLN A 30 12.52 -10.09 1.08
N THR A 31 13.53 -10.49 0.33
CA THR A 31 14.25 -9.58 -0.57
C THR A 31 14.15 -10.05 -2.01
N GLY A 32 14.45 -9.18 -2.97
CA GLY A 32 14.39 -9.52 -4.39
C GLY A 32 12.96 -9.59 -4.96
N CYS A 33 11.98 -8.98 -4.29
CA CYS A 33 10.56 -9.02 -4.64
C CYS A 33 9.96 -7.62 -4.84
N ILE A 34 8.71 -7.54 -5.29
CA ILE A 34 7.98 -6.29 -5.50
C ILE A 34 6.86 -6.11 -4.46
N ILE A 35 6.73 -4.89 -3.95
CA ILE A 35 5.60 -4.44 -3.15
C ILE A 35 4.77 -3.51 -4.03
N SER A 36 3.53 -3.90 -4.31
CA SER A 36 2.59 -3.10 -5.10
C SER A 36 1.22 -3.16 -4.44
N TYR A 37 0.52 -2.04 -4.42
CA TYR A 37 -0.83 -1.95 -3.88
C TYR A 37 -1.48 -0.66 -4.34
N ASN A 38 -2.81 -0.63 -4.35
CA ASN A 38 -3.62 0.58 -4.55
C ASN A 38 -4.63 0.64 -3.42
N THR A 39 -4.88 1.83 -2.86
CA THR A 39 -5.80 2.01 -1.73
C THR A 39 -7.14 2.59 -2.14
N MET A 40 -8.22 2.08 -1.56
CA MET A 40 -9.58 2.54 -1.79
C MET A 40 -10.53 2.13 -0.68
N ALA A 41 -11.72 2.72 -0.63
CA ALA A 41 -12.81 2.20 0.19
C ALA A 41 -13.41 0.94 -0.43
N LYS A 42 -14.09 0.14 0.39
CA LYS A 42 -14.80 -1.05 -0.05
C LYS A 42 -15.81 -0.72 -1.17
N GLY A 43 -15.81 -1.50 -2.24
CA GLY A 43 -16.73 -1.34 -3.37
C GLY A 43 -16.30 -0.29 -4.40
N ARG A 44 -15.06 0.23 -4.32
CA ARG A 44 -14.51 1.21 -5.28
C ARG A 44 -13.52 0.61 -6.27
N GLN A 45 -13.21 -0.69 -6.15
CA GLN A 45 -12.26 -1.39 -7.02
C GLN A 45 -12.60 -1.25 -8.51
N SER A 46 -13.88 -1.34 -8.87
CA SER A 46 -14.33 -1.28 -10.27
C SER A 46 -14.24 0.11 -10.90
N VAL A 47 -14.05 1.16 -10.10
CA VAL A 47 -13.93 2.55 -10.58
C VAL A 47 -12.53 3.12 -10.37
N ALA A 48 -11.63 2.40 -9.71
CA ALA A 48 -10.26 2.84 -9.49
C ALA A 48 -9.46 2.76 -10.80
N PRO A 49 -9.03 3.90 -11.39
CA PRO A 49 -8.38 3.91 -12.71
C PRO A 49 -7.04 3.17 -12.73
N THR A 50 -6.37 3.08 -11.57
CA THR A 50 -5.06 2.45 -11.41
C THR A 50 -5.14 0.98 -11.01
N LEU A 51 -6.35 0.44 -10.79
CA LEU A 51 -6.56 -0.96 -10.44
C LEU A 51 -6.97 -1.77 -11.67
N LYS A 52 -6.01 -2.52 -12.23
CA LYS A 52 -6.29 -3.42 -13.36
C LYS A 52 -7.07 -4.64 -12.89
N LYS A 53 -7.86 -5.24 -13.78
CA LYS A 53 -8.52 -6.52 -13.52
C LYS A 53 -7.47 -7.59 -13.20
N GLY A 54 -7.66 -8.33 -12.10
CA GLY A 54 -6.70 -9.33 -11.65
C GLY A 54 -5.43 -8.74 -11.03
N ALA A 55 -5.45 -7.47 -10.62
CA ALA A 55 -4.34 -6.89 -9.88
C ALA A 55 -4.01 -7.71 -8.63
N LEU A 56 -2.73 -7.76 -8.31
CA LEU A 56 -2.15 -8.35 -7.12
C LEU A 56 -1.75 -7.22 -6.17
N ALA A 57 -1.74 -7.52 -4.87
CA ALA A 57 -1.38 -6.55 -3.85
C ALA A 57 -0.57 -7.18 -2.72
N VAL A 58 0.27 -6.36 -2.08
CA VAL A 58 0.89 -6.63 -0.78
C VAL A 58 0.26 -5.68 0.22
N ASN A 59 -0.23 -6.22 1.35
CA ASN A 59 -0.86 -5.42 2.40
C ASN A 59 0.23 -4.69 3.21
N PRO A 60 0.29 -3.35 3.25
CA PRO A 60 1.37 -2.64 3.94
C PRO A 60 1.34 -2.73 5.48
N LEU A 61 0.31 -3.35 6.06
CA LEU A 61 0.23 -3.60 7.50
C LEU A 61 0.68 -5.01 7.91
N SER A 62 0.72 -5.98 7.00
CA SER A 62 1.20 -7.35 7.25
C SER A 62 2.42 -7.73 6.42
N TRP A 63 2.65 -7.05 5.30
CA TRP A 63 3.63 -7.37 4.25
C TRP A 63 3.40 -8.70 3.54
N THR A 64 2.19 -9.24 3.68
CA THR A 64 1.73 -10.47 3.03
C THR A 64 0.77 -10.16 1.89
N THR A 65 0.49 -11.15 1.05
CA THR A 65 -0.47 -11.09 -0.06
C THR A 65 -1.84 -11.68 0.30
N ASP A 66 -2.01 -12.17 1.53
CA ASP A 66 -3.26 -12.78 1.97
C ASP A 66 -4.38 -11.74 2.14
N GLY A 67 -5.62 -12.23 2.12
CA GLY A 67 -6.83 -11.40 2.27
C GLY A 67 -7.22 -11.09 3.71
N ALA A 68 -6.33 -11.29 4.70
CA ALA A 68 -6.67 -11.05 6.10
C ALA A 68 -6.93 -9.57 6.37
N PHE A 69 -7.92 -9.31 7.23
CA PHE A 69 -8.15 -7.97 7.74
C PHE A 69 -7.10 -7.64 8.81
N ILE A 70 -6.35 -6.57 8.60
CA ILE A 70 -5.36 -6.08 9.55
C ILE A 70 -5.89 -4.81 10.23
N PRO A 71 -6.05 -4.80 11.57
CA PRO A 71 -6.64 -3.67 12.28
C PRO A 71 -5.73 -2.44 12.27
N ALA A 72 -6.35 -1.27 12.43
CA ALA A 72 -5.66 0.02 12.41
C ALA A 72 -4.57 0.13 13.50
N THR A 73 -4.66 -0.64 14.60
CA THR A 73 -3.61 -0.72 15.63
C THR A 73 -2.25 -1.22 15.10
N LYS A 74 -2.18 -1.72 13.85
CA LYS A 74 -0.93 -2.09 13.17
C LYS A 74 -0.39 -0.98 12.26
N ASN A 75 -1.13 0.10 12.04
CA ASN A 75 -0.66 1.27 11.33
C ASN A 75 0.17 2.15 12.27
N LEU A 76 1.48 2.19 12.04
CA LEU A 76 2.45 2.90 12.88
C LEU A 76 2.35 4.41 12.71
N GLY A 77 1.82 4.88 11.59
CA GLY A 77 1.67 6.30 11.31
C GLY A 77 1.38 6.57 9.83
N ALA A 78 0.21 7.15 9.56
CA ALA A 78 -0.04 7.86 8.31
C ALA A 78 0.56 9.25 8.41
N VAL A 79 1.22 9.74 7.35
CA VAL A 79 1.88 11.05 7.34
C VAL A 79 1.32 11.93 6.23
N PHE A 80 0.85 13.11 6.62
CA PHE A 80 0.33 14.15 5.73
C PHE A 80 1.13 15.43 5.90
N PHE A 81 1.26 16.19 4.82
CA PHE A 81 2.05 17.41 4.77
C PHE A 81 1.12 18.61 4.59
N ASP A 82 1.37 19.68 5.33
CA ASP A 82 0.64 20.94 5.15
C ASP A 82 1.21 21.75 3.97
N ASN A 83 0.68 22.95 3.74
CA ASN A 83 1.11 23.83 2.64
C ASN A 83 2.56 24.36 2.79
N THR A 84 3.22 24.08 3.91
CA THR A 84 4.62 24.43 4.20
C THR A 84 5.54 23.22 4.21
N ASP A 85 5.05 22.06 3.75
CA ASP A 85 5.73 20.76 3.79
C ASP A 85 6.03 20.28 5.23
N THR A 86 5.30 20.78 6.25
CA THR A 86 5.44 20.31 7.62
C THR A 86 4.68 18.99 7.78
N PRO A 87 5.34 17.87 8.19
CA PRO A 87 4.68 16.59 8.34
C PRO A 87 3.89 16.50 9.66
N THR A 88 2.68 15.93 9.59
CA THR A 88 1.92 15.48 10.76
C THR A 88 1.69 13.98 10.67
N THR A 89 2.02 13.25 11.75
CA THR A 89 1.87 11.79 11.83
C THR A 89 0.64 11.41 12.65
N TYR A 90 -0.18 10.53 12.10
CA TYR A 90 -1.40 10.00 12.73
C TYR A 90 -1.23 8.49 12.96
N PRO A 91 -0.96 8.02 14.20
CA PRO A 91 -0.92 6.60 14.49
C PRO A 91 -2.31 5.99 14.41
N HIS A 92 -2.39 4.70 14.09
CA HIS A 92 -3.66 3.96 13.99
C HIS A 92 -4.68 4.56 13.02
N PHE A 93 -4.20 5.25 11.99
CA PHE A 93 -5.04 6.01 11.10
C PHE A 93 -5.92 5.14 10.21
N THR A 94 -5.47 3.95 9.81
CA THR A 94 -6.27 3.09 8.94
C THR A 94 -5.99 1.61 9.12
N SER A 95 -7.03 0.79 8.93
CA SER A 95 -6.92 -0.66 8.71
C SER A 95 -6.57 -0.98 7.25
N ALA A 96 -6.20 -2.22 6.96
CA ALA A 96 -5.96 -2.67 5.58
C ALA A 96 -6.40 -4.12 5.37
N GLN A 97 -7.06 -4.38 4.24
CA GLN A 97 -7.41 -5.73 3.78
C GLN A 97 -7.33 -5.82 2.26
N ILE A 98 -6.74 -6.87 1.71
CA ILE A 98 -6.75 -7.10 0.26
C ILE A 98 -8.11 -7.70 -0.14
N VAL A 99 -8.80 -7.05 -1.10
CA VAL A 99 -10.06 -7.54 -1.70
C VAL A 99 -10.04 -7.23 -3.19
N ASP A 100 -10.15 -8.29 -4.01
CA ASP A 100 -10.15 -8.20 -5.49
C ASP A 100 -8.97 -7.40 -6.05
N GLY A 101 -7.78 -7.58 -5.46
CA GLY A 101 -6.53 -6.92 -5.88
C GLY A 101 -6.33 -5.50 -5.33
N GLY A 102 -7.36 -4.90 -4.72
CA GLY A 102 -7.26 -3.59 -4.07
C GLY A 102 -6.99 -3.72 -2.57
N VAL A 103 -6.25 -2.77 -1.99
CA VAL A 103 -6.11 -2.64 -0.53
C VAL A 103 -7.23 -1.74 -0.01
N ILE A 104 -8.18 -2.38 0.67
CA ILE A 104 -9.32 -1.71 1.29
C ILE A 104 -8.89 -1.10 2.61
N VAL A 105 -9.08 0.22 2.72
CA VAL A 105 -8.69 1.01 3.89
C VAL A 105 -9.90 1.65 4.56
N ILE A 106 -9.83 1.83 5.88
CA ILE A 106 -10.85 2.53 6.68
C ILE A 106 -10.14 3.64 7.46
N PRO A 107 -10.05 4.85 6.87
CA PRO A 107 -9.40 6.00 7.50
C PRO A 107 -10.14 6.47 8.75
N GLU A 108 -9.41 6.87 9.79
CA GLU A 108 -9.93 7.52 10.99
C GLU A 108 -10.52 8.89 10.66
N ASN A 109 -9.87 9.63 9.76
CA ASN A 109 -10.35 10.92 9.27
C ASN A 109 -10.39 10.93 7.74
N ILE A 110 -11.61 10.90 7.18
CA ILE A 110 -11.83 10.88 5.74
C ILE A 110 -11.40 12.19 5.05
N ASP A 111 -11.42 13.32 5.76
CA ASP A 111 -11.13 14.62 5.18
C ASP A 111 -9.64 14.74 4.81
N LEU A 112 -8.76 14.08 5.57
CA LEU A 112 -7.31 14.03 5.29
C LEU A 112 -6.96 13.18 4.06
N VAL A 113 -7.88 12.32 3.60
CA VAL A 113 -7.70 11.48 2.40
C VAL A 113 -8.70 11.81 1.30
N THR A 114 -9.29 13.00 1.38
CA THR A 114 -10.18 13.53 0.35
C THR A 114 -9.45 14.64 -0.40
N THR A 115 -9.24 14.46 -1.70
CA THR A 115 -8.71 15.55 -2.54
C THR A 115 -9.86 16.32 -3.18
N SER A 116 -9.69 17.63 -3.33
CA SER A 116 -10.53 18.47 -4.19
C SER A 116 -10.23 18.26 -5.68
N ASN A 117 -9.18 17.49 -5.99
CA ASN A 117 -8.62 17.33 -7.32
C ASN A 117 -9.41 16.28 -8.10
N LYS A 118 -9.93 16.64 -9.28
CA LYS A 118 -10.83 15.80 -10.11
C LYS A 118 -10.16 14.54 -10.70
N GLY A 119 -8.92 14.23 -10.34
CA GLY A 119 -8.11 13.18 -10.96
C GLY A 119 -8.53 11.75 -10.59
N PHE A 120 -9.13 11.54 -9.42
CA PHE A 120 -9.56 10.22 -8.95
C PHE A 120 -11.02 10.24 -8.47
N PRO A 121 -11.79 9.15 -8.72
CA PRO A 121 -13.15 9.04 -8.18
C PRO A 121 -13.15 9.09 -6.65
N LYS A 122 -14.25 9.59 -6.08
CA LYS A 122 -14.44 9.62 -4.62
C LYS A 122 -14.13 8.27 -3.99
N SER A 123 -13.40 8.28 -2.88
CA SER A 123 -12.99 7.11 -2.10
C SER A 123 -12.05 6.13 -2.83
N VAL A 124 -11.42 6.56 -3.91
CA VAL A 124 -10.19 5.95 -4.43
C VAL A 124 -9.03 6.77 -3.88
N TYR A 125 -8.23 6.17 -3.00
CA TYR A 125 -7.24 6.89 -2.17
C TYR A 125 -5.83 6.84 -2.75
N HIS A 126 -5.70 6.52 -4.05
CA HIS A 126 -4.42 6.45 -4.75
C HIS A 126 -3.45 7.64 -4.49
N PRO A 127 -3.90 8.91 -4.43
CA PRO A 127 -3.01 10.02 -4.09
C PRO A 127 -2.31 9.90 -2.72
N PHE A 128 -2.80 9.02 -1.85
CA PHE A 128 -2.34 8.82 -0.49
C PHE A 128 -1.78 7.40 -0.27
N ASP A 129 -1.57 6.60 -1.32
CA ASP A 129 -1.07 5.22 -1.20
C ASP A 129 0.19 5.16 -0.32
N TYR A 130 1.12 6.08 -0.51
CA TYR A 130 2.33 6.17 0.30
C TYR A 130 2.08 6.77 1.69
N SER A 131 1.33 7.88 1.76
CA SER A 131 1.04 8.61 3.01
C SER A 131 0.35 7.75 4.05
N LEU A 132 -0.60 6.90 3.66
CA LEU A 132 -1.39 6.06 4.56
C LEU A 132 -0.55 5.07 5.38
N PHE A 133 0.62 4.70 4.89
CA PHE A 133 1.48 3.66 5.49
C PHE A 133 2.92 4.13 5.69
N TYR A 134 3.16 5.44 5.72
CA TYR A 134 4.50 6.04 5.69
C TYR A 134 5.45 5.46 6.76
N GLU A 135 5.03 5.40 8.03
CA GLU A 135 5.88 4.86 9.10
C GLU A 135 6.03 3.33 9.01
N ASN A 136 5.00 2.60 8.58
CA ASN A 136 5.10 1.17 8.30
C ASN A 136 6.16 0.89 7.23
N ILE A 137 6.14 1.65 6.13
CA ILE A 137 7.11 1.52 5.03
C ILE A 137 8.53 1.78 5.52
N LYS A 138 8.76 2.80 6.34
CA LYS A 138 10.08 3.09 6.91
C LYS A 138 10.62 1.91 7.73
N VAL A 139 9.80 1.38 8.64
CA VAL A 139 10.19 0.22 9.46
C VAL A 139 10.50 -0.98 8.58
N ASN A 140 9.66 -1.27 7.59
CA ASN A 140 9.86 -2.44 6.74
C ASN A 140 11.06 -2.31 5.80
N ILE A 141 11.36 -1.11 5.31
CA ILE A 141 12.60 -0.84 4.57
C ILE A 141 13.81 -1.17 5.44
N THR A 142 13.81 -0.77 6.71
CA THR A 142 14.88 -1.14 7.67
C THR A 142 14.97 -2.65 7.86
N GLU A 143 13.85 -3.35 8.06
CA GLU A 143 13.82 -4.81 8.21
C GLU A 143 14.41 -5.52 6.99
N ARG A 144 14.04 -5.10 5.78
CA ARG A 144 14.55 -5.69 4.54
C ARG A 144 16.01 -5.35 4.26
N ILE A 145 16.48 -4.16 4.66
CA ILE A 145 17.91 -3.80 4.61
C ILE A 145 18.71 -4.75 5.50
N ASN A 146 18.27 -4.98 6.73
CA ASN A 146 18.96 -5.87 7.66
C ASN A 146 18.95 -7.31 7.14
N ALA A 147 17.80 -7.80 6.67
CA ALA A 147 17.69 -9.12 6.05
C ALA A 147 18.61 -9.27 4.83
N PHE A 148 18.75 -8.24 4.00
CA PHE A 148 19.67 -8.25 2.85
C PHE A 148 21.14 -8.32 3.26
N LYS A 149 21.50 -7.73 4.40
CA LYS A 149 22.86 -7.80 4.96
C LYS A 149 23.14 -9.12 5.70
N GLY A 150 22.12 -9.92 5.98
CA GLY A 150 22.23 -11.11 6.82
C GLY A 150 22.29 -10.81 8.32
N GLU A 151 21.73 -9.67 8.75
CA GLU A 151 21.61 -9.21 10.14
C GLU A 151 20.28 -9.64 10.78
#